data_AF-A0A2A5T3B8-F1
#
_entry.id   AF-A0A2A5T3B8-F1
#
_cell.length_a   1.000
_cell.length_b   1.000
_cell.length_c   1.000
_cell.angle_alpha   90.00
_cell.angle_beta   90.00
_cell.angle_gamma   90.00
#
_symmetry.space_group_name_H-M   'P 1'
#
loop_
_entity.id
_entity.type
_entity.pdbx_description
1 polymer ?
#
loop_
_entity_poly.entity_id
_entity_poly.type
_entity_poly.pdbx_seq_one_letter_code
_entity_poly.pdbx_strand_id
1 'polypeptide(L)' 'MDQGGIILTSNVDDRKPVLEMVDELWGCIYGDKGYISGPLARELTDKGVTLITGMKKDMKLKVMKL' A
#
# COMPACT_ATOMS: atom_id res chain seq x y z
N MET A 1 18.48 2.68 38.84
CA MET A 1 17.23 2.29 38.16
C MET A 1 16.77 3.50 37.37
N ASP A 2 17.22 3.60 36.14
CA ASP A 2 16.69 4.55 35.17
C ASP A 2 16.25 3.69 33.98
N GLN A 3 14.95 3.39 33.91
CA GLN A 3 14.40 2.69 32.76
C GLN A 3 14.02 3.77 31.74
N GLY A 4 15.01 4.19 30.96
CA GLY A 4 14.79 4.93 29.72
C GLY A 4 13.93 4.10 28.78
N GLY A 5 12.61 4.29 28.87
CA GLY A 5 11.64 3.64 28.01
C GLY A 5 11.81 4.14 26.58
N ILE A 6 12.36 3.29 25.72
CA ILE A 6 12.35 3.51 24.27
C ILE A 6 10.90 3.51 23.77
N ILE A 7 10.35 4.68 23.48
CA ILE A 7 9.07 4.81 22.78
C ILE A 7 9.35 4.52 21.30
N LEU A 8 9.26 3.25 20.89
CA LEU A 8 9.17 2.93 19.47
C LEU A 8 7.87 3.53 18.95
N THR A 9 7.98 4.49 18.05
CA THR A 9 6.88 5.08 17.30
C THR A 9 6.27 4.00 16.41
N SER A 10 5.45 3.13 16.99
CA SER A 10 4.85 1.94 16.37
C SER A 10 3.72 2.29 15.38
N ASN A 11 3.82 3.45 14.72
CA ASN A 11 2.87 3.96 13.75
C ASN A 11 3.60 4.44 12.48
N VAL A 12 4.67 3.74 12.10
CA VAL A 12 5.24 3.87 10.76
C VAL A 12 4.31 3.09 9.85
N ASP A 13 3.61 3.81 8.97
CA ASP A 13 2.79 3.17 7.94
C ASP A 13 3.70 2.35 7.01
N ASP A 14 3.55 1.03 7.05
CA ASP A 14 4.38 0.09 6.30
C ASP A 14 4.25 0.23 4.78
N ARG A 15 3.31 1.05 4.28
CA ARG A 15 3.12 1.31 2.85
C ARG A 15 4.04 2.41 2.33
N LYS A 16 4.65 3.22 3.20
CA LYS A 16 5.66 4.21 2.78
C LYS A 16 6.84 3.60 2.03
N PRO A 17 7.53 2.55 2.54
CA PRO A 17 8.64 1.96 1.81
C PRO A 17 8.19 1.28 0.50
N VAL A 18 6.92 0.88 0.37
CA VAL A 18 6.41 0.30 -0.88
C VAL A 18 6.54 1.26 -2.06
N LEU A 19 6.30 2.55 -1.84
CA LEU A 19 6.42 3.56 -2.89
C LEU A 19 7.86 3.80 -3.34
N GLU A 20 8.83 3.68 -2.43
CA GLU A 20 10.25 3.74 -2.79
C GLU A 20 10.69 2.46 -3.51
N MET A 21 10.22 1.29 -3.06
CA MET A 21 10.57 0.02 -3.70
C MET A 21 10.09 -0.08 -5.13
N VAL A 22 8.96 0.55 -5.48
CA VAL A 22 8.38 0.47 -6.83
C VAL A 22 8.83 1.58 -7.77
N ASP A 23 9.69 2.51 -7.32
CA ASP A 23 10.10 3.67 -8.11
C ASP A 23 10.79 3.28 -9.43
N GLU A 24 11.52 2.17 -9.41
CA GLU A 24 12.23 1.62 -10.58
C GLU A 24 11.51 0.40 -11.20
N LEU A 25 10.34 0.02 -10.69
CA LEU A 25 9.55 -1.08 -11.24
C LEU A 25 8.48 -0.59 -12.21
N TRP A 26 8.17 -1.44 -13.19
CA TRP A 26 7.07 -1.24 -14.12
C TRP A 26 6.28 -2.54 -14.27
N GLY A 27 5.00 -2.43 -14.62
CA GLY A 27 4.13 -3.59 -14.83
C GLY A 27 3.19 -3.84 -13.66
N CYS A 28 3.10 -5.09 -13.17
CA CYS A 28 2.10 -5.49 -12.18
C CYS A 28 2.75 -6.04 -10.92
N ILE A 29 2.27 -5.61 -9.75
CA ILE A 29 2.66 -6.19 -8.45
C ILE A 29 1.45 -6.83 -7.77
N TYR A 30 1.68 -7.94 -7.09
CA TYR A 30 0.67 -8.61 -6.28
C TYR A 30 0.84 -8.20 -4.82
N GLY A 31 -0.20 -7.60 -4.24
CA GLY A 31 -0.23 -7.17 -2.85
C GLY A 31 -1.27 -7.91 -2.03
N ASP A 32 -1.08 -7.93 -0.71
CA ASP A 32 -2.11 -8.41 0.20
C ASP A 32 -3.36 -7.50 0.15
N LYS A 33 -4.48 -8.05 0.57
CA LYS A 33 -5.77 -7.36 0.67
C LYS A 33 -5.75 -6.12 1.58
N GLY A 34 -4.78 -6.01 2.50
CA GLY A 34 -4.52 -4.79 3.26
C GLY A 34 -4.09 -3.57 2.40
N TYR A 35 -3.58 -3.79 1.19
CA TYR A 35 -3.01 -2.75 0.31
C TYR A 35 -4.04 -2.11 -0.64
N ILE A 36 -5.33 -2.43 -0.51
CA ILE A 36 -6.41 -1.97 -1.41
C ILE A 36 -6.73 -0.46 -1.28
N SER A 37 -6.00 0.29 -0.47
CA SER A 37 -6.27 1.71 -0.29
C SER A 37 -6.17 2.48 -1.62
N GLY A 38 -7.23 3.22 -1.96
CA GLY A 38 -7.31 4.01 -3.19
C GLY A 38 -6.12 4.96 -3.43
N PRO A 39 -5.58 5.66 -2.42
CA PRO A 39 -4.37 6.47 -2.58
C PRO A 39 -3.17 5.66 -3.05
N LEU A 40 -2.86 4.53 -2.41
CA LEU A 40 -1.74 3.67 -2.79
C LEU A 40 -1.87 3.16 -4.22
N ALA A 41 -3.05 2.66 -4.59
CA ALA A 41 -3.28 2.18 -5.96
C ALA A 41 -3.08 3.31 -7.00
N ARG A 42 -3.48 4.53 -6.66
CA ARG A 42 -3.33 5.69 -7.54
C ARG A 42 -1.87 6.12 -7.69
N GLU A 43 -1.11 6.16 -6.58
CA GLU A 43 0.32 6.48 -6.60
C GLU A 43 1.12 5.43 -7.38
N LEU A 44 0.81 4.15 -7.22
CA LEU A 44 1.44 3.07 -8.00
C LEU A 44 1.11 3.21 -9.48
N THR A 45 -0.15 3.50 -9.83
CA THR A 45 -0.56 3.67 -11.23
C THR A 45 0.14 4.86 -11.89
N ASP A 46 0.35 5.95 -11.15
CA ASP A 46 1.09 7.13 -11.63
C ASP A 46 2.55 6.78 -11.97
N LYS A 47 3.15 5.86 -11.23
CA LYS A 47 4.48 5.29 -11.48
C LYS A 47 4.50 4.20 -12.56
N GLY A 48 3.37 3.89 -13.19
CA GLY A 48 3.28 2.82 -14.20
C GLY A 48 3.21 1.40 -13.61
N VAL A 49 2.87 1.28 -12.33
CA VAL A 49 2.72 0.02 -11.60
C VAL A 49 1.24 -0.25 -11.28
N THR A 50 0.73 -1.37 -11.77
CA THR A 50 -0.62 -1.83 -11.46
C THR A 50 -0.60 -2.75 -10.24
N LEU A 51 -1.31 -2.35 -9.18
CA LEU A 51 -1.48 -3.18 -7.99
C LEU A 51 -2.62 -4.19 -8.17
N ILE A 52 -2.30 -5.47 -8.17
CA ILE A 52 -3.24 -6.59 -8.20
C ILE A 52 -3.41 -7.12 -6.77
N THR A 53 -4.64 -7.14 -6.28
CA THR A 53 -4.96 -7.66 -4.93
C THR A 53 -6.24 -8.48 -4.97
N GLY A 54 -6.45 -9.33 -3.96
CA GLY A 54 -7.75 -9.97 -3.75
C GLY A 54 -8.78 -8.99 -3.19
N MET A 55 -10.05 -9.07 -3.62
CA MET A 55 -11.11 -8.17 -3.13
C MET A 55 -11.32 -8.27 -1.61
N LYS A 56 -11.48 -7.12 -0.92
CA LYS A 56 -11.91 -7.10 0.49
C LYS A 56 -13.40 -7.41 0.63
N LYS A 57 -13.76 -8.20 1.65
CA LYS A 57 -15.13 -8.70 1.88
C LYS A 57 -16.14 -7.55 2.01
N ASP A 58 -15.70 -6.41 2.55
CA ASP A 58 -16.53 -5.23 2.81
C ASP A 58 -16.24 -4.06 1.85
N MET A 59 -15.53 -4.29 0.75
CA MET A 59 -15.25 -3.21 -0.21
C MET A 59 -16.45 -2.99 -1.12
N LYS A 60 -16.98 -1.76 -1.13
CA LYS A 60 -17.97 -1.35 -2.14
C LYS A 60 -17.31 -1.44 -3.51
N LEU A 61 -17.88 -2.28 -4.39
CA LEU A 61 -17.42 -2.42 -5.77
C LEU A 61 -17.54 -1.05 -6.45
N LYS A 62 -16.41 -0.41 -6.72
CA LYS A 62 -16.39 0.81 -7.51
C LYS A 62 -16.51 0.36 -8.97
N VAL A 63 -17.66 0.63 -9.58
CA VAL A 63 -17.90 0.28 -10.98
C VAL A 63 -16.81 0.93 -11.83
N MET A 64 -15.97 0.11 -12.45
CA MET A 64 -15.02 0.58 -13.45
C MET A 64 -15.81 0.58 -14.75
N LYS A 65 -16.11 1.77 -15.27
CA LYS A 65 -16.77 1.90 -16.55
C LYS A 65 -15.74 1.50 -17.61
N LEU A 66 -16.06 0.44 -18.37
CA LEU A 66 -15.27 -0.03 -19.51
C LEU A 66 -15.29 1.02 -20.63
#